data_AF-A0AAE0S0G2-F1
#
_entry.id   AF-A0AAE0S0G2-F1
#
_cell.length_a   1.000
_cell.length_b   1.000
_cell.length_c   1.000
_cell.angle_alpha   90.00
_cell.angle_beta   90.00
_cell.angle_gamma   90.00
#
_symmetry.space_group_name_H-M   'P 1'
#
loop_
_entity.id
_entity.type
_entity.pdbx_description
1 polymer ?
#
loop_
_entity_poly.entity_id
_entity_poly.type
_entity_poly.pdbx_seq_one_letter_code
_entity_poly.pdbx_strand_id
1 'polypeptide(L)'
;MAFFLLTFCYLTIDVYKVWSGVPFLYPGMNAIVLYLGHELLHQCFPISWKIAAHHADNLAMDLWGATFWVIVAYILYYNQVFVSV
;
A
#
# COMPACT_ATOMS: atom_id res chain seq x y z
N MET A 1 -1.44 20.21 -3.87
CA MET A 1 -1.71 19.36 -2.69
C MET A 1 -0.63 18.30 -2.49
N ALA A 2 -0.26 17.51 -3.51
CA ALA A 2 0.78 16.47 -3.39
C ALA A 2 2.13 16.99 -2.85
N PHE A 3 2.59 18.18 -3.27
CA PHE A 3 3.84 18.77 -2.78
C PHE A 3 3.82 19.08 -1.28
N PHE A 4 2.69 19.54 -0.74
CA PHE A 4 2.56 19.80 0.70
C PHE A 4 2.65 18.51 1.52
N LEU A 5 2.02 17.44 1.05
CA LEU A 5 2.11 16.13 1.68
C LEU A 5 3.54 15.58 1.64
N LEU A 6 4.23 15.71 0.50
CA LEU A 6 5.64 15.35 0.37
C LEU A 6 6.52 16.15 1.35
N THR A 7 6.32 17.47 1.45
CA THR A 7 7.05 18.33 2.40
C THR A 7 6.81 17.89 3.84
N PHE A 8 5.57 17.56 4.22
CA PHE A 8 5.25 17.06 5.55
C PHE A 8 5.96 15.73 5.85
N CYS A 9 5.88 14.77 4.93
CA CYS A 9 6.58 13.49 5.06
C CYS A 9 8.10 13.68 5.16
N TYR A 10 8.69 14.54 4.32
CA TYR A 10 10.12 14.85 4.35
C TYR A 10 10.57 15.44 5.69
N LEU A 11 9.85 16.45 6.20
CA LEU A 11 10.20 17.06 7.49
C LEU A 11 10.11 16.04 8.62
N THR A 12 9.05 15.23 8.66
CA THR A 12 8.83 14.26 9.75
C THR A 12 9.79 13.08 9.73
N ILE A 13 10.13 12.57 8.54
CA ILE A 13 10.98 11.37 8.35
C ILE A 13 12.46 11.77 8.31
N ASP A 14 12.85 12.68 7.42
CA ASP A 14 14.26 12.96 7.14
C ASP A 14 14.86 14.01 8.10
N VAL A 15 14.10 15.05 8.44
CA VAL A 15 14.62 16.15 9.29
C VAL A 15 14.47 15.85 10.77
N TYR A 16 13.25 15.59 11.23
CA TYR A 16 12.97 15.36 12.64
C TYR A 16 13.19 13.92 13.09
N LYS A 17 13.33 12.98 12.15
CA LYS A 17 13.53 11.54 12.42
C LYS A 17 12.55 10.96 13.45
N VAL A 18 11.33 11.50 13.48
CA VAL A 18 10.26 11.05 14.39
C VAL A 18 9.77 9.65 14.01
N TRP A 19 9.91 9.31 12.73
CA TRP A 19 9.38 8.08 12.16
C TRP A 19 10.24 7.58 11.03
N SER A 20 10.40 6.25 10.94
CA SER A 20 11.23 5.60 9.92
C SER A 20 10.58 5.52 8.53
N GLY A 21 9.37 6.04 8.32
CA GLY A 21 8.65 5.98 7.03
C GLY A 21 7.94 4.65 6.73
N VAL A 22 7.90 3.73 7.72
CA VAL A 22 7.20 2.44 7.65
C VAL A 22 5.74 2.61 8.08
N PRO A 23 4.71 2.26 7.27
CA PRO A 23 4.74 1.19 6.28
C PRO A 23 4.93 1.62 4.84
N PHE A 24 5.03 2.92 4.51
CA PHE A 24 5.10 3.39 3.12
C PHE A 24 6.33 2.90 2.35
N LEU A 25 7.43 2.63 3.05
CA LEU A 25 8.65 2.09 2.44
C LEU A 25 8.45 0.70 1.82
N TYR A 26 7.73 -0.21 2.49
CA TYR A 26 7.59 -1.59 2.02
C TYR A 26 6.87 -1.72 0.66
N PRO A 27 5.69 -1.11 0.45
CA PRO A 27 5.05 -1.11 -0.84
C PRO A 27 5.77 -0.21 -1.85
N GLY A 28 6.48 0.83 -1.41
CA GLY A 28 7.31 1.65 -2.29
C GLY A 28 8.44 0.85 -2.97
N MET A 29 9.15 0.00 -2.22
CA MET A 29 10.23 -0.84 -2.75
C MET A 29 9.74 -1.97 -3.65
N ASN A 30 8.48 -2.38 -3.53
CA ASN A 30 7.87 -3.48 -4.29
C ASN A 30 6.65 -3.03 -5.12
N ALA A 31 6.67 -1.77 -5.58
CA ALA A 31 5.51 -1.14 -6.23
C ALA A 31 5.06 -1.88 -7.49
N ILE A 32 5.99 -2.43 -8.29
CA ILE A 32 5.66 -3.16 -9.53
C ILE A 32 4.93 -4.47 -9.23
N VAL A 33 5.39 -5.23 -8.22
CA VAL A 33 4.75 -6.50 -7.83
C VAL A 33 3.34 -6.24 -7.31
N LEU A 34 3.19 -5.21 -6.48
CA LEU A 34 1.89 -4.82 -5.94
C LEU A 34 0.94 -4.33 -7.02
N TYR A 35 1.43 -3.53 -7.97
CA TYR A 35 0.65 -3.04 -9.09
C TYR A 35 0.14 -4.19 -9.96
N LEU A 36 1.05 -5.06 -10.43
CA LEU A 36 0.70 -6.22 -11.24
C LEU A 36 -0.22 -7.18 -10.47
N GLY A 37 0.08 -7.45 -9.21
CA GLY A 37 -0.74 -8.31 -8.36
C GLY A 37 -2.15 -7.75 -8.16
N HIS A 38 -2.27 -6.45 -7.92
CA HIS A 38 -3.56 -5.79 -7.77
C HIS A 38 -4.37 -5.82 -9.07
N GLU A 39 -3.73 -5.55 -10.21
CA GLU A 39 -4.38 -5.56 -11.51
C GLU A 39 -4.83 -6.98 -11.93
N LEU A 40 -4.02 -7.99 -11.66
CA LEU A 40 -4.36 -9.39 -11.94
C LEU A 40 -5.43 -9.96 -11.00
N LEU A 41 -5.49 -9.49 -9.75
CA LEU A 41 -6.44 -9.95 -8.73
C LEU A 41 -7.61 -8.99 -8.52
N HIS A 42 -7.78 -8.02 -9.42
CA HIS A 42 -8.86 -7.06 -9.36
C HIS A 42 -10.21 -7.78 -9.50
N GLN A 43 -11.15 -7.52 -8.59
CA GLN A 43 -12.46 -8.21 -8.51
C GLN A 43 -12.40 -9.72 -8.20
N CYS A 44 -11.25 -10.25 -7.77
CA CYS A 44 -11.14 -11.62 -7.26
C CYS A 44 -11.30 -11.67 -5.73
N PHE A 45 -12.21 -12.53 -5.27
CA PHE A 45 -12.25 -12.95 -3.87
C PHE A 45 -10.92 -13.65 -3.51
N PRO A 46 -10.24 -13.30 -2.40
CA PRO A 46 -10.69 -12.54 -1.23
C PRO A 46 -10.13 -11.09 -1.15
N ILE A 47 -9.60 -10.52 -2.22
CA ILE A 47 -8.87 -9.23 -2.19
C ILE A 47 -9.79 -8.07 -2.53
N SER A 48 -10.61 -8.24 -3.56
CA SER A 48 -11.59 -7.25 -4.00
C SER A 48 -12.76 -8.02 -4.58
N TRP A 49 -13.96 -7.91 -4.02
CA TRP A 49 -15.15 -8.57 -4.57
C TRP A 49 -16.29 -7.57 -4.65
N LYS A 50 -17.27 -7.82 -5.52
CA LYS A 50 -18.38 -6.90 -5.70
C LYS A 50 -19.28 -6.88 -4.46
N ILE A 51 -19.34 -5.74 -3.78
CA ILE A 51 -20.26 -5.49 -2.67
C ILE A 51 -21.37 -4.54 -3.11
N ALA A 52 -22.50 -4.54 -2.41
CA ALA A 52 -23.59 -3.60 -2.60
C ALA A 52 -23.08 -2.15 -2.45
N ALA A 53 -23.69 -1.21 -3.18
CA ALA A 53 -23.23 0.18 -3.29
C ALA A 53 -23.55 1.03 -2.04
N HIS A 54 -23.15 0.54 -0.86
CA HIS A 54 -23.18 1.30 0.38
C HIS A 54 -21.79 1.89 0.64
N HIS A 55 -21.73 3.17 1.03
CA HIS A 55 -20.45 3.84 1.29
C HIS A 55 -19.60 3.15 2.35
N ALA A 56 -20.22 2.63 3.41
CA ALA A 56 -19.51 1.93 4.49
C ALA A 56 -18.87 0.62 4.01
N ASP A 57 -19.58 -0.12 3.16
CA ASP A 57 -19.13 -1.41 2.65
C ASP A 57 -17.95 -1.24 1.67
N ASN A 58 -18.03 -0.23 0.79
CA ASN A 58 -16.93 0.12 -0.10
C ASN A 58 -15.69 0.55 0.70
N LEU A 59 -15.86 1.40 1.74
CA LEU A 59 -14.76 1.82 2.59
C LEU A 59 -14.09 0.65 3.29
N ALA A 60 -14.88 -0.29 3.84
CA ALA A 60 -14.36 -1.47 4.52
C ALA A 60 -13.57 -2.38 3.55
N MET A 61 -14.06 -2.53 2.33
CA MET A 61 -13.41 -3.30 1.27
C MET A 61 -12.10 -2.66 0.80
N ASP A 62 -12.08 -1.34 0.58
CA ASP A 62 -10.88 -0.62 0.18
C ASP A 62 -9.81 -0.66 1.29
N LEU A 63 -10.25 -0.51 2.56
CA LEU A 63 -9.37 -0.63 3.72
C LEU A 63 -8.79 -2.05 3.83
N TRP A 64 -9.60 -3.08 3.59
CA TRP A 64 -9.17 -4.48 3.55
C TRP A 64 -8.14 -4.71 2.45
N GLY A 65 -8.43 -4.26 1.22
CA GLY A 65 -7.52 -4.39 0.09
C GLY A 65 -6.18 -3.69 0.35
N ALA A 66 -6.20 -2.46 0.85
CA ALA A 66 -4.97 -1.74 1.23
C ALA A 66 -4.19 -2.48 2.32
N THR A 67 -4.87 -2.99 3.35
CA THR A 67 -4.23 -3.74 4.45
C THR A 67 -3.59 -5.03 3.93
N PHE A 68 -4.31 -5.78 3.09
CA PHE A 68 -3.82 -7.00 2.46
C PHE A 68 -2.54 -6.75 1.67
N TRP A 69 -2.53 -5.72 0.81
CA TRP A 69 -1.36 -5.39 -0.01
C TRP A 69 -0.18 -4.87 0.81
N VAL A 70 -0.42 -4.17 1.93
CA VAL A 70 0.64 -3.78 2.88
C VAL A 70 1.25 -5.03 3.55
N ILE A 71 0.44 -6.03 3.91
CA ILE A 71 0.94 -7.30 4.46
C ILE A 71 1.77 -8.06 3.41
N VAL A 72 1.30 -8.13 2.16
CA VAL A 72 2.06 -8.75 1.06
C VAL A 72 3.39 -8.03 0.84
N ALA A 73 3.39 -6.70 0.84
CA ALA A 73 4.61 -5.89 0.72
C ALA A 73 5.59 -6.16 1.87
N TYR A 74 5.08 -6.32 3.09
CA TYR A 74 5.88 -6.68 4.26
C TYR A 74 6.50 -8.07 4.12
N ILE A 75 5.74 -9.06 3.65
CA ILE A 75 6.26 -10.43 3.42
C ILE A 75 7.36 -10.42 2.35
N LEU A 76 7.17 -9.68 1.25
CA LEU A 76 8.18 -9.51 0.20
C LEU A 76 9.46 -8.85 0.75
N TYR A 77 9.30 -7.80 1.56
CA TYR A 77 10.42 -7.13 2.23
C TYR A 77 11.18 -8.08 3.17
N TYR A 78 10.46 -8.88 3.96
CA TYR A 78 11.05 -9.87 4.86
C TYR A 78 11.85 -10.93 4.09
N ASN A 79 11.34 -11.38 2.94
CA ASN A 79 12.00 -12.34 2.07
C ASN A 79 13.12 -11.73 1.20
N GLN A 80 13.40 -10.42 1.35
CA GLN A 80 14.42 -9.69 0.56
C GLN A 80 14.23 -9.80 -0.96
N VAL A 81 12.98 -9.99 -1.41
CA VAL A 81 12.63 -10.01 -2.83
C VAL A 81 12.26 -8.58 -3.23
N PHE A 82 13.10 -7.98 -4.07
CA PHE A 82 12.90 -6.64 -4.62
C PHE A 82 12.88 -6.73 -6.13
N VAL A 83 11.71 -6.44 -6.72
CA VAL A 83 11.56 -6.42 -8.18
C VAL A 83 11.54 -4.97 -8.63
N SER A 84 12.66 -4.53 -9.19
CA SER A 84 12.78 -3.27 -9.93
C SER A 84 12.98 -3.58 -11.42
N VAL A 85 12.36 -2.79 -12.28
CA VAL A 85 12.64 -2.78 -13.73
C VAL A 85 13.74 -1.78 -14.04
#